data_AF-Q6BMI9-F1
#
_entry.id   AF-Q6BMI9-F1
#
_cell.length_a   1.000
_cell.length_b   1.000
_cell.length_c   1.000
_cell.angle_alpha   90.00
_cell.angle_beta   90.00
_cell.angle_gamma   90.00
#
_symmetry.space_group_name_H-M   'P 1'
#
loop_
_entity.id
_entity.type
_entity.pdbx_description
1 polymer ?
#
loop_
_entity_poly.entity_id
_entity_poly.type
_entity_poly.pdbx_seq_one_letter_code
_entity_poly.pdbx_strand_id
1 'polypeptide(L)'
;MYFTEYLPRINSISVIVENNDPIGNLIDIRLSSRDQVLIKFHDNEISVNLPVKIKRDDKIRIANANQTADYLQLTIALTPHDSNDVSEKTESFMDFSSSNLVQKWSCKDLKTKTPQTDNKNNFKLTCLKCSHAIIDSKEYDRFFDMPSELWSEMMEFWHCHKPAEDPNEKDSHRNYNGNLKPGDNDVIIGSSYFLINKSKQLEISDQDVKCGLCKYNLGILDNSTLKLFKWNLALKYKENIETFPSYIYVYNLIVDKINLSAIRKFNVTSESRQDYMFIWIMNIGVDVSTENFVLNNSMKVFYYHDDIRGISKDDESIESVVLQDDVFNDFSKQLSKINNFIPNLKKTMTLKLDEEVKIFNVSFITGF
;
A
#
# COMPACT_ATOMS: atom_id res chain seq x y z
N MET A 1 18.89 14.09 10.62
CA MET A 1 17.92 13.08 10.18
C MET A 1 17.35 12.37 11.38
N TYR A 2 16.04 12.17 11.44
CA TYR A 2 15.42 11.28 12.41
C TYR A 2 14.48 10.28 11.76
N PHE A 3 14.22 9.20 12.48
CA PHE A 3 13.20 8.22 12.15
C PHE A 3 12.48 7.76 13.41
N THR A 4 11.16 7.68 13.31
CA THR A 4 10.29 7.21 14.37
C THR A 4 9.39 6.10 13.85
N GLU A 5 9.20 5.06 14.67
CA GLU A 5 8.38 3.89 14.34
C GLU A 5 7.49 3.56 15.54
N TYR A 6 6.17 3.50 15.31
CA TYR A 6 5.22 3.02 16.31
C TYR A 6 5.26 1.50 16.40
N LEU A 7 5.41 0.99 17.62
CA LEU A 7 5.48 -0.43 17.93
C LEU A 7 4.24 -0.79 18.78
N PRO A 8 3.10 -1.09 18.13
CA PRO A 8 1.81 -1.26 18.82
C PRO A 8 1.82 -2.38 19.86
N ARG A 9 2.50 -3.50 19.57
CA ARG A 9 2.55 -4.68 20.46
C ARG A 9 3.14 -4.43 21.84
N ILE A 10 4.09 -3.49 21.92
CA ILE A 10 4.73 -3.10 23.19
C ILE A 10 4.35 -1.67 23.59
N ASN A 11 3.36 -1.10 22.91
CA ASN A 11 2.84 0.25 23.05
C ASN A 11 3.95 1.30 23.26
N SER A 12 4.88 1.36 22.31
CA SER A 12 6.02 2.29 22.38
C SER A 12 6.33 2.91 21.02
N ILE A 13 7.02 4.03 21.04
CA ILE A 13 7.58 4.66 19.85
C ILE A 13 9.09 4.52 19.93
N SER A 14 9.69 3.86 18.94
CA SER A 14 11.13 3.89 18.73
C SER A 14 11.48 5.21 18.05
N VAL A 15 12.39 5.97 18.61
CA VAL A 15 12.89 7.22 18.06
C VAL A 15 14.39 7.09 17.83
N ILE A 16 14.85 7.44 16.64
CA ILE A 16 16.27 7.47 16.28
C ILE A 16 16.57 8.82 15.69
N VAL A 17 17.60 9.46 16.21
CA VAL A 17 18.05 10.78 15.74
C VAL A 17 19.55 10.67 15.47
N GLU A 18 19.96 11.01 14.25
CA GLU A 18 21.37 11.22 13.94
C GLU A 18 21.83 12.49 14.66
N ASN A 19 22.73 12.31 15.61
CA ASN A 19 23.24 13.39 16.44
C ASN A 19 24.65 13.05 16.94
N ASN A 20 25.51 14.06 16.87
CA ASN A 20 26.91 13.94 17.29
C ASN A 20 27.15 14.52 18.70
N ASP A 21 26.17 15.22 19.29
CA ASP A 21 26.32 15.77 20.64
C ASP A 21 26.26 14.68 21.70
N PRO A 22 27.24 14.57 22.61
CA PRO A 22 27.30 13.50 23.60
C PRO A 22 26.10 13.49 24.55
N ILE A 23 25.74 12.32 25.08
CA ILE A 23 24.56 12.16 25.93
C ILE A 23 24.61 13.02 27.20
N GLY A 24 25.82 13.33 27.68
CA GLY A 24 26.02 14.23 28.82
C GLY A 24 25.53 15.65 28.56
N ASN A 25 25.34 16.02 27.29
CA ASN A 25 24.78 17.32 26.91
C ASN A 25 23.25 17.31 26.81
N LEU A 26 22.60 16.15 26.91
CA LEU A 26 21.14 16.04 26.88
C LEU A 26 20.56 16.69 28.15
N ILE A 27 19.82 17.78 27.97
CA ILE A 27 19.18 18.53 29.05
C ILE A 27 17.79 17.97 29.35
N ASP A 28 16.99 17.80 28.30
CA ASP A 28 15.57 17.51 28.44
C ASP A 28 15.02 16.81 27.20
N ILE A 29 14.01 15.97 27.42
CA ILE A 29 13.17 15.40 26.36
C ILE A 29 11.72 15.59 26.79
N ARG A 30 10.97 16.35 26.01
CA ARG A 30 9.58 16.71 26.32
C ARG A 30 8.72 16.76 25.06
N LEU A 31 7.41 16.80 25.23
CA LEU A 31 6.50 17.06 24.12
C LEU A 31 6.46 18.56 23.85
N SER A 32 6.53 18.93 22.57
CA SER A 32 6.18 20.28 22.10
C SER A 32 4.72 20.33 21.64
N SER A 33 4.21 19.23 21.11
CA SER A 33 2.80 18.99 20.77
C SER A 33 2.46 17.51 20.97
N ARG A 34 1.20 17.13 20.73
CA ARG A 34 0.74 15.73 20.85
C ARG A 34 1.45 14.76 19.92
N ASP A 35 1.96 15.24 18.80
CA ASP A 35 2.63 14.49 17.74
C ASP A 35 4.08 14.94 17.55
N GLN A 36 4.68 15.63 18.52
CA GLN A 36 6.05 16.11 18.37
C GLN A 36 6.80 16.11 19.70
N VAL A 37 8.01 15.56 19.65
CA VAL A 37 8.96 15.53 20.76
C VAL A 37 10.10 16.48 20.48
N LEU A 38 10.46 17.24 21.50
CA LEU A 38 11.59 18.13 21.53
C LEU A 38 12.70 17.48 22.35
N ILE A 39 13.87 17.29 21.73
CA ILE A 39 15.07 16.77 22.36
C ILE A 39 16.04 17.92 22.47
N LYS A 40 16.32 18.36 23.70
CA LYS A 40 17.15 19.53 23.96
C LYS A 40 18.51 19.11 24.48
N PHE A 41 19.56 19.58 23.82
CA PHE A 41 20.94 19.51 24.30
C PHE A 41 21.42 20.90 24.76
N HIS A 42 22.64 21.00 25.28
CA HIS A 42 23.24 22.28 25.67
C HIS A 42 23.30 23.31 24.55
N ASP A 43 23.71 22.89 23.34
CA ASP A 43 24.01 23.81 22.24
C ASP A 43 22.98 23.75 21.09
N ASN A 44 22.08 22.75 21.09
CA ASN A 44 21.07 22.60 20.06
C ASN A 44 19.76 22.00 20.59
N GLU A 45 18.75 22.03 19.73
CA GLU A 45 17.44 21.47 20.00
C GLU A 45 16.92 20.81 18.72
N ILE A 46 16.41 19.58 18.86
CA ILE A 46 15.94 18.77 17.75
C ILE A 46 14.46 18.49 17.95
N SER A 47 13.66 18.85 16.95
CA SER A 47 12.23 18.57 16.92
C SER A 47 11.95 17.32 16.08
N VAL A 48 11.22 16.37 16.65
CA VAL A 48 10.97 15.05 16.09
C VAL A 48 9.46 14.82 16.01
N ASN A 49 8.94 14.70 14.79
CA ASN A 49 7.54 14.33 14.60
C ASN A 49 7.32 12.86 14.93
N LEU A 50 6.29 12.58 15.71
CA LEU A 50 5.83 11.25 16.09
C LEU A 50 4.82 10.73 15.06
N PRO A 51 4.78 9.42 14.82
CA PRO A 51 3.83 8.81 13.90
C PRO A 51 2.41 8.72 14.49
N VAL A 52 2.27 8.88 15.82
CA VAL A 52 1.00 8.80 16.53
C VAL A 52 0.88 9.93 17.56
N LYS A 53 -0.35 10.40 17.79
CA LYS A 53 -0.65 11.44 18.80
C LYS A 53 -0.72 10.87 20.21
N ILE A 54 -0.03 11.51 21.14
CA ILE A 54 -0.01 11.24 22.58
C ILE A 54 -1.06 12.14 23.28
N LYS A 55 -1.91 11.57 24.15
CA LYS A 55 -3.02 12.30 24.80
C LYS A 55 -2.60 13.21 25.95
N ARG A 56 -1.54 12.87 26.68
CA ARG A 56 -1.08 13.63 27.84
C ARG A 56 0.07 14.55 27.44
N ASP A 57 -0.20 15.86 27.51
CA ASP A 57 0.73 16.91 27.04
C ASP A 57 1.98 17.06 27.93
N ASP A 58 2.02 16.51 29.15
CA ASP A 58 3.00 16.98 30.15
C ASP A 58 4.11 15.98 30.55
N LYS A 59 4.00 14.67 30.31
CA LYS A 59 5.04 13.70 30.73
C LYS A 59 5.17 12.51 29.79
N ILE A 60 6.25 12.47 29.03
CA ILE A 60 6.70 11.27 28.31
C ILE A 60 7.47 10.35 29.25
N ARG A 61 7.32 9.04 29.07
CA ARG A 61 8.13 8.03 29.75
C ARG A 61 9.17 7.47 28.80
N ILE A 62 10.42 7.85 28.98
CA ILE A 62 11.54 7.22 28.27
C ILE A 62 11.83 5.87 28.93
N ALA A 63 11.52 4.78 28.23
CA ALA A 63 11.76 3.41 28.70
C ALA A 63 13.20 2.97 28.47
N ASN A 64 13.83 3.47 27.41
CA ASN A 64 15.22 3.22 27.09
C ASN A 64 15.82 4.42 26.34
N ALA A 65 17.09 4.72 26.61
CA ALA A 65 17.89 5.68 25.88
C ALA A 65 19.29 5.07 25.69
N ASN A 66 19.72 4.97 24.45
CA ASN A 66 21.07 4.53 24.09
C ASN A 66 21.67 5.53 23.11
N GLN A 67 22.92 5.88 23.32
CA GLN A 67 23.64 6.79 22.44
C GLN A 67 24.96 6.18 21.99
N THR A 68 25.26 6.38 20.71
CA THR A 68 26.57 6.13 20.13
C THR A 68 27.20 7.44 19.66
N ALA A 69 28.34 7.37 18.96
CA ALA A 69 29.00 8.55 18.43
C ALA A 69 28.13 9.34 17.43
N ASP A 70 27.27 8.65 16.68
CA ASP A 70 26.57 9.24 15.52
C ASP A 70 25.04 9.29 15.67
N TYR A 71 24.48 8.67 16.72
CA TYR A 71 23.04 8.64 16.92
C TYR A 71 22.60 8.50 18.38
N LEU A 72 21.43 9.07 18.66
CA LEU A 72 20.63 8.85 19.87
C LEU A 72 19.41 7.99 19.51
N GLN A 73 19.25 6.86 20.21
CA GLN A 73 18.09 5.99 20.12
C GLN A 73 17.30 6.04 21.43
N LEU A 74 16.01 6.35 21.34
CA LEU A 74 15.09 6.43 22.45
C LEU A 74 13.92 5.47 22.24
N THR A 75 13.37 4.98 23.34
CA THR A 75 12.08 4.28 23.35
C THR A 75 11.13 5.05 24.25
N ILE A 76 10.11 5.65 23.66
CA ILE A 76 9.05 6.35 24.38
C ILE A 76 7.96 5.32 24.66
N ALA A 77 7.72 4.99 25.92
CA ALA A 77 6.62 4.12 26.29
C ALA A 77 5.32 4.90 26.40
N LEU A 78 4.26 4.39 25.76
CA LEU A 78 2.91 4.92 25.81
C LEU A 78 2.06 4.11 26.78
N THR A 79 1.06 4.73 27.41
CA THR A 79 0.00 3.98 28.11
C THR A 79 -1.17 3.70 27.14
N PRO A 80 -1.98 2.64 27.35
CA PRO A 80 -3.08 2.28 26.43
C PRO A 80 -4.09 3.42 26.22
N HIS A 81 -4.21 4.32 27.20
CA HIS A 81 -5.09 5.47 27.13
C HIS A 81 -4.43 6.71 26.51
N ASP A 82 -3.17 6.66 26.06
CA ASP A 82 -2.46 7.80 25.49
C ASP A 82 -2.61 7.94 23.97
N SER A 83 -3.28 7.01 23.30
CA SER A 83 -3.45 7.06 21.85
C SER A 83 -4.91 7.22 21.44
N ASN A 84 -5.24 8.30 20.73
CA ASN A 84 -6.60 8.56 20.20
C ASN A 84 -6.75 8.14 18.73
N ASP A 85 -5.66 8.19 17.96
CA ASP A 85 -5.63 7.86 16.53
C ASP A 85 -4.93 6.52 16.26
N VAL A 86 -4.70 5.73 17.32
CA VAL A 86 -4.13 4.40 17.17
C VAL A 86 -5.21 3.51 16.57
N SER A 87 -4.96 3.05 15.35
CA SER A 87 -5.40 1.72 14.98
C SER A 87 -4.94 0.80 16.11
N GLU A 88 -5.86 0.39 16.98
CA GLU A 88 -5.64 -0.60 18.07
C GLU A 88 -5.12 -1.94 17.56
N LYS A 89 -4.79 -2.00 16.28
CA LYS A 89 -4.72 -3.18 15.52
C LYS A 89 -3.39 -3.15 14.78
N THR A 90 -2.47 -3.97 15.27
CA THR A 90 -1.82 -4.86 14.30
C THR A 90 -2.98 -5.68 13.73
N GLU A 91 -3.66 -5.15 12.70
CA GLU A 91 -4.90 -5.71 12.18
C GLU A 91 -4.68 -7.18 11.89
N SER A 92 -5.67 -8.00 12.26
CA SER A 92 -5.83 -9.30 11.62
C SER A 92 -5.60 -9.11 10.12
N PHE A 93 -4.87 -10.01 9.48
CA PHE A 93 -4.63 -9.95 8.04
C PHE A 93 -5.92 -9.66 7.23
N MET A 94 -7.07 -10.17 7.69
CA MET A 94 -8.38 -9.93 7.09
C MET A 94 -8.99 -8.55 7.40
N ASP A 95 -8.60 -7.91 8.49
CA ASP A 95 -9.04 -6.55 8.83
C ASP A 95 -8.29 -5.52 7.96
N PHE A 96 -7.02 -5.75 7.62
CA PHE A 96 -6.25 -4.76 6.84
C PHE A 96 -6.86 -4.43 5.45
N SER A 97 -7.59 -5.37 4.85
CA SER A 97 -8.34 -5.16 3.60
C SER A 97 -9.77 -4.64 3.80
N SER A 98 -10.35 -4.81 5.01
CA SER A 98 -11.77 -4.52 5.30
C SER A 98 -12.02 -3.40 6.32
N SER A 99 -10.99 -2.98 7.04
CA SER A 99 -11.11 -2.12 8.21
C SER A 99 -10.41 -0.78 7.95
N ASN A 100 -11.27 0.25 7.81
CA ASN A 100 -10.99 1.69 7.82
C ASN A 100 -10.12 2.34 6.73
N LEU A 101 -9.32 1.61 5.95
CA LEU A 101 -8.61 2.20 4.81
C LEU A 101 -9.58 2.46 3.65
N VAL A 102 -9.90 3.72 3.44
CA VAL A 102 -10.61 4.15 2.24
C VAL A 102 -9.65 3.94 1.06
N GLN A 103 -9.83 2.88 0.29
CA GLN A 103 -9.02 2.65 -0.91
C GLN A 103 -9.17 3.84 -1.86
N LYS A 104 -8.05 4.30 -2.44
CA LYS A 104 -8.04 5.39 -3.41
C LYS A 104 -8.97 5.08 -4.58
N TRP A 105 -9.93 5.97 -4.79
CA TRP A 105 -10.99 5.92 -5.79
C TRP A 105 -12.02 4.80 -5.59
N SER A 106 -12.14 4.23 -4.39
CA SER A 106 -13.30 3.42 -3.98
C SER A 106 -14.60 4.23 -4.00
N CYS A 107 -15.74 3.57 -3.94
CA CYS A 107 -17.05 4.22 -3.81
C CYS A 107 -17.08 5.13 -2.57
N LYS A 108 -16.50 4.69 -1.45
CA LYS A 108 -16.37 5.49 -0.22
C LYS A 108 -15.51 6.74 -0.46
N ASP A 109 -14.34 6.60 -1.08
CA ASP A 109 -13.46 7.73 -1.42
C ASP A 109 -14.16 8.75 -2.32
N LEU A 110 -14.69 8.27 -3.45
CA LEU A 110 -15.38 9.09 -4.44
C LEU A 110 -16.56 9.85 -3.81
N LYS A 111 -17.35 9.17 -2.96
CA LYS A 111 -18.47 9.80 -2.24
C LYS A 111 -18.02 10.94 -1.32
N THR A 112 -16.86 10.82 -0.68
CA THR A 112 -16.39 11.83 0.29
C THR A 112 -15.82 13.08 -0.38
N LYS A 113 -15.17 12.96 -1.54
CA LYS A 113 -14.44 14.07 -2.17
C LYS A 113 -15.12 14.69 -3.39
N THR A 114 -16.00 13.96 -4.07
CA THR A 114 -16.66 14.46 -5.28
C THR A 114 -17.98 15.15 -4.94
N PRO A 115 -18.34 16.25 -5.62
CA PRO A 115 -19.64 16.90 -5.42
C PRO A 115 -20.78 15.97 -5.84
N GLN A 116 -21.95 16.15 -5.23
CA GLN A 116 -23.14 15.36 -5.52
C GLN A 116 -24.24 16.22 -6.15
N THR A 117 -24.97 15.63 -7.09
CA THR A 117 -26.19 16.21 -7.68
C THR A 117 -27.18 15.07 -7.86
N ASP A 118 -28.39 15.23 -7.35
CA ASP A 118 -29.45 14.19 -7.37
C ASP A 118 -28.99 12.83 -6.83
N ASN A 119 -28.28 12.83 -5.70
CA ASN A 119 -27.66 11.65 -5.06
C ASN A 119 -26.63 10.90 -5.93
N LYS A 120 -26.16 11.49 -7.04
CA LYS A 120 -25.06 10.95 -7.85
C LYS A 120 -23.78 11.78 -7.66
N ASN A 121 -22.67 11.08 -7.47
CA ASN A 121 -21.33 11.66 -7.46
C ASN A 121 -21.00 12.24 -8.85
N ASN A 122 -20.43 13.43 -8.90
CA ASN A 122 -20.10 14.14 -10.14
C ASN A 122 -18.58 14.23 -10.32
N PHE A 123 -18.05 13.32 -11.14
CA PHE A 123 -16.66 13.24 -11.52
C PHE A 123 -16.50 12.65 -12.93
N LYS A 124 -15.29 12.76 -13.49
CA LYS A 124 -14.89 12.08 -14.72
C LYS A 124 -13.57 11.36 -14.50
N LEU A 125 -13.44 10.16 -15.07
CA LEU A 125 -12.14 9.53 -15.25
C LEU A 125 -11.68 9.83 -16.67
N THR A 126 -10.49 10.41 -16.78
CA THR A 126 -9.90 10.87 -18.03
C THR A 126 -8.62 10.10 -18.33
N CYS A 127 -8.29 9.92 -19.60
CA CYS A 127 -7.00 9.37 -20.01
C CYS A 127 -5.87 10.25 -19.46
N LEU A 128 -4.92 9.65 -18.74
CA LEU A 128 -3.80 10.39 -18.14
C LEU A 128 -2.93 11.11 -19.20
N LYS A 129 -2.85 10.55 -20.42
CA LYS A 129 -2.01 11.08 -21.49
C LYS A 129 -2.58 12.29 -22.23
N CYS A 130 -3.90 12.31 -22.48
CA CYS A 130 -4.53 13.33 -23.33
C CYS A 130 -5.74 14.04 -22.69
N SER A 131 -6.08 13.70 -21.45
CA SER A 131 -7.25 14.22 -20.72
C SER A 131 -8.61 13.95 -21.37
N HIS A 132 -8.68 13.08 -22.39
CA HIS A 132 -9.95 12.66 -22.98
C HIS A 132 -10.81 11.93 -21.94
N ALA A 133 -12.11 12.25 -21.87
CA ALA A 133 -13.02 11.62 -20.92
C ALA A 133 -13.30 10.16 -21.32
N ILE A 134 -13.06 9.24 -20.39
CA ILE A 134 -13.22 7.80 -20.58
C ILE A 134 -14.49 7.30 -19.88
N ILE A 135 -14.70 7.73 -18.63
CA ILE A 135 -15.91 7.47 -17.85
C ILE A 135 -16.41 8.83 -17.35
N ASP A 136 -17.63 9.21 -17.71
CA ASP A 136 -18.36 10.29 -17.06
C ASP A 136 -19.37 9.68 -16.08
N SER A 137 -19.23 9.96 -14.79
CA SER A 137 -20.13 9.41 -13.75
C SER A 137 -21.62 9.62 -14.02
N LYS A 138 -21.99 10.62 -14.82
CA LYS A 138 -23.39 10.90 -15.20
C LYS A 138 -23.96 9.92 -16.22
N GLU A 139 -23.08 9.30 -17.02
CA GLU A 139 -23.45 8.34 -18.07
C GLU A 139 -23.64 6.92 -17.51
N TYR A 140 -23.25 6.68 -16.25
CA TYR A 140 -23.35 5.39 -15.59
C TYR A 140 -24.43 5.40 -14.49
N ASP A 141 -25.03 4.24 -14.29
CA ASP A 141 -26.13 4.09 -13.33
C ASP A 141 -25.60 3.85 -11.93
N ARG A 142 -24.62 2.95 -11.78
CA ARG A 142 -24.13 2.49 -10.48
C ARG A 142 -22.62 2.23 -10.50
N PHE A 143 -22.00 2.50 -9.35
CA PHE A 143 -20.62 2.17 -9.05
C PHE A 143 -20.60 1.25 -7.83
N PHE A 144 -19.85 0.17 -7.91
CA PHE A 144 -19.71 -0.81 -6.83
C PHE A 144 -18.25 -1.10 -6.58
N ASP A 145 -17.85 -1.22 -5.32
CA ASP A 145 -16.52 -1.73 -5.00
C ASP A 145 -16.48 -3.24 -5.21
N MET A 146 -15.35 -3.73 -5.73
CA MET A 146 -15.05 -5.14 -5.80
C MET A 146 -14.93 -5.69 -4.38
N PRO A 147 -15.56 -6.84 -4.04
CA PRO A 147 -15.45 -7.40 -2.69
C PRO A 147 -14.01 -7.79 -2.30
N SER A 148 -13.28 -8.37 -3.25
CA SER A 148 -11.85 -8.73 -3.14
C SER A 148 -11.27 -8.91 -4.54
N GLU A 149 -10.00 -8.57 -4.72
CA GLU A 149 -9.29 -8.79 -5.98
C GLU A 149 -9.14 -10.27 -6.34
N LEU A 150 -9.05 -11.12 -5.31
CA LEU A 150 -8.91 -12.56 -5.44
C LEU A 150 -10.25 -13.27 -5.16
N TRP A 151 -11.37 -12.57 -5.39
CA TRP A 151 -12.71 -13.08 -5.10
C TRP A 151 -12.96 -14.47 -5.69
N SER A 152 -12.62 -14.68 -6.97
CA SER A 152 -12.82 -15.98 -7.63
C SER A 152 -12.01 -17.10 -6.97
N GLU A 153 -10.78 -16.80 -6.53
CA GLU A 153 -9.91 -17.76 -5.84
C GLU A 153 -10.44 -18.03 -4.42
N MET A 154 -10.89 -17.01 -3.72
CA MET A 154 -11.49 -17.14 -2.38
C MET A 154 -12.78 -17.97 -2.38
N MET A 155 -13.58 -17.88 -3.45
CA MET A 155 -14.82 -18.64 -3.59
C MET A 155 -14.59 -20.16 -3.65
N GLU A 156 -13.42 -20.63 -4.12
CA GLU A 156 -13.09 -22.06 -4.12
C GLU A 156 -12.90 -22.60 -2.69
N PHE A 157 -12.47 -21.76 -1.75
CA PHE A 157 -12.17 -22.15 -0.37
C PHE A 157 -13.33 -21.94 0.61
N TRP A 158 -14.43 -21.29 0.18
CA TRP A 158 -15.54 -20.90 1.06
C TRP A 158 -16.80 -21.75 0.86
N HIS A 159 -16.77 -22.95 1.45
CA HIS A 159 -17.91 -23.86 1.46
C HIS A 159 -18.13 -24.41 2.87
N CYS A 160 -19.29 -24.17 3.47
CA CYS A 160 -19.66 -24.83 4.74
C CYS A 160 -19.85 -26.35 4.55
N HIS A 161 -20.23 -26.77 3.34
CA HIS A 161 -20.26 -28.15 2.88
C HIS A 161 -19.82 -28.17 1.41
N LYS A 162 -18.96 -29.13 1.03
CA LYS A 162 -18.64 -29.38 -0.37
C LYS A 162 -19.97 -29.60 -1.11
N PRO A 163 -20.26 -28.88 -2.22
CA PRO A 163 -21.48 -29.10 -2.98
C PRO A 163 -21.60 -30.60 -3.30
N ALA A 164 -22.75 -31.20 -2.98
CA ALA A 164 -22.98 -32.59 -3.32
C ALA A 164 -22.97 -32.70 -4.86
N GLU A 165 -22.13 -33.57 -5.39
CA GLU A 165 -22.18 -33.97 -6.79
C GLU A 165 -23.47 -34.79 -6.97
N ASP A 166 -24.60 -34.13 -7.31
CA ASP A 166 -25.81 -34.85 -7.71
C ASP A 166 -25.65 -35.29 -9.17
N PRO A 167 -25.52 -36.60 -9.45
CA PRO A 167 -25.33 -37.09 -10.81
C PRO A 167 -26.53 -36.85 -11.74
N ASN A 168 -27.67 -36.34 -11.23
CA ASN A 168 -28.86 -36.06 -12.04
C ASN A 168 -29.13 -34.57 -12.30
N GLU A 169 -28.37 -33.63 -11.73
CA GLU A 169 -28.47 -32.21 -12.10
C GLU A 169 -27.48 -31.88 -13.22
N LYS A 170 -27.97 -31.89 -14.47
CA LYS A 170 -27.20 -31.47 -15.66
C LYS A 170 -26.77 -30.00 -15.67
N ASP A 171 -26.98 -29.23 -14.59
CA ASP A 171 -26.70 -27.79 -14.59
C ASP A 171 -26.52 -27.18 -13.17
N SER A 172 -25.94 -27.92 -12.21
CA SER A 172 -25.62 -27.37 -10.88
C SER A 172 -24.14 -27.20 -10.58
N HIS A 173 -23.31 -27.18 -11.63
CA HIS A 173 -22.11 -26.34 -11.58
C HIS A 173 -22.55 -24.88 -11.63
N ARG A 174 -23.08 -24.36 -10.51
CA ARG A 174 -23.04 -22.92 -10.24
C ARG A 174 -21.57 -22.56 -10.34
N ASN A 175 -21.17 -22.03 -11.48
CA ASN A 175 -19.79 -21.71 -11.77
C ASN A 175 -19.45 -20.48 -10.92
N TYR A 176 -19.12 -20.72 -9.65
CA TYR A 176 -18.68 -19.69 -8.71
C TYR A 176 -17.34 -19.06 -9.17
N ASN A 177 -16.68 -19.67 -10.16
CA ASN A 177 -15.56 -19.11 -10.92
C ASN A 177 -16.01 -18.10 -11.99
N GLY A 178 -17.27 -17.64 -11.93
CA GLY A 178 -17.79 -16.61 -12.82
C GLY A 178 -17.09 -15.28 -12.58
N ASN A 179 -16.37 -14.80 -13.59
CA ASN A 179 -15.81 -13.45 -13.59
C ASN A 179 -16.90 -12.43 -13.29
N LEU A 180 -16.67 -11.57 -12.29
CA LEU A 180 -17.59 -10.49 -11.95
C LEU A 180 -17.68 -9.52 -13.13
N LYS A 181 -18.84 -9.52 -13.78
CA LYS A 181 -19.10 -8.71 -14.96
C LYS A 181 -20.07 -7.57 -14.62
N PRO A 182 -19.69 -6.30 -14.86
CA PRO A 182 -20.61 -5.19 -14.70
C PRO A 182 -21.75 -5.26 -15.73
N GLY A 183 -22.91 -4.71 -15.37
CA GLY A 183 -23.97 -4.42 -16.33
C GLY A 183 -23.50 -3.41 -17.41
N ASP A 184 -24.29 -3.23 -18.47
CA ASP A 184 -23.91 -2.36 -19.60
C ASP A 184 -23.60 -0.90 -19.18
N ASN A 185 -24.26 -0.40 -18.14
CA ASN A 185 -24.09 0.96 -17.60
C ASN A 185 -23.59 0.96 -16.14
N ASP A 186 -23.04 -0.15 -15.65
CA ASP A 186 -22.47 -0.22 -14.31
C ASP A 186 -20.93 -0.16 -14.39
N VAL A 187 -20.31 0.27 -13.29
CA VAL A 187 -18.85 0.22 -13.11
C VAL A 187 -18.54 -0.56 -11.84
N ILE A 188 -17.67 -1.56 -11.95
CA ILE A 188 -17.09 -2.21 -10.77
C ILE A 188 -15.69 -1.61 -10.55
N ILE A 189 -15.40 -1.21 -9.31
CA ILE A 189 -14.17 -0.57 -8.90
C ILE A 189 -13.32 -1.61 -8.17
N GLY A 190 -12.23 -2.04 -8.79
CA GLY A 190 -11.18 -2.81 -8.10
C GLY A 190 -10.25 -1.91 -7.30
N SER A 191 -9.33 -2.50 -6.55
CA SER A 191 -8.26 -1.84 -5.81
C SER A 191 -7.45 -0.92 -6.73
N SER A 192 -7.19 -1.38 -7.96
CA SER A 192 -6.27 -0.71 -8.89
C SER A 192 -6.78 -0.62 -10.34
N TYR A 193 -8.04 -0.96 -10.59
CA TYR A 193 -8.69 -0.82 -11.90
C TYR A 193 -10.18 -0.48 -11.80
N PHE A 194 -10.77 -0.20 -12.96
CA PHE A 194 -12.22 -0.15 -13.19
C PHE A 194 -12.62 -1.20 -14.21
N LEU A 195 -13.69 -1.93 -13.96
CA LEU A 195 -14.33 -2.83 -14.92
C LEU A 195 -15.57 -2.16 -15.49
N ILE A 196 -15.64 -2.11 -16.81
CA ILE A 196 -16.84 -1.70 -17.56
C ILE A 196 -17.10 -2.67 -18.70
N ASN A 197 -18.36 -2.82 -19.10
CA ASN A 197 -18.70 -3.77 -20.16
C ASN A 197 -18.39 -3.21 -21.55
N LYS A 198 -18.73 -1.94 -21.78
CA LYS A 198 -18.63 -1.27 -23.09
C LYS A 198 -18.32 0.21 -22.91
N SER A 199 -17.66 0.80 -23.91
CA SER A 199 -17.44 2.23 -24.02
C SER A 199 -17.17 2.59 -25.48
N LYS A 200 -17.69 3.74 -25.96
CA LYS A 200 -17.39 4.28 -27.30
C LYS A 200 -16.09 5.09 -27.33
N GLN A 201 -15.52 5.37 -26.16
CA GLN A 201 -14.37 6.21 -25.89
C GLN A 201 -13.08 5.39 -25.85
N LEU A 202 -13.22 4.07 -26.06
CA LEU A 202 -12.16 3.08 -26.01
C LEU A 202 -12.11 2.29 -27.31
N GLU A 203 -10.91 1.83 -27.64
CA GLU A 203 -10.64 0.93 -28.75
C GLU A 203 -9.91 -0.31 -28.24
N ILE A 204 -10.18 -1.46 -28.85
CA ILE A 204 -9.59 -2.73 -28.47
C ILE A 204 -8.66 -3.17 -29.59
N SER A 205 -7.42 -3.52 -29.25
CA SER A 205 -6.38 -3.98 -30.18
C SER A 205 -5.55 -5.05 -29.49
N ASP A 206 -5.58 -6.30 -29.97
CA ASP A 206 -4.77 -7.40 -29.44
C ASP A 206 -4.82 -7.56 -27.90
N GLN A 207 -6.03 -7.51 -27.34
CA GLN A 207 -6.34 -7.48 -25.90
C GLN A 207 -6.01 -6.19 -25.15
N ASP A 208 -5.29 -5.24 -25.74
CA ASP A 208 -5.14 -3.92 -25.13
C ASP A 208 -6.43 -3.12 -25.24
N VAL A 209 -6.75 -2.39 -24.19
CA VAL A 209 -7.82 -1.39 -24.16
C VAL A 209 -7.20 -0.01 -24.22
N LYS A 210 -7.33 0.64 -25.38
CA LYS A 210 -6.67 1.90 -25.72
C LYS A 210 -7.65 3.07 -25.69
N CYS A 211 -7.14 4.27 -25.41
CA CYS A 211 -7.90 5.50 -25.54
C CYS A 211 -8.33 5.72 -26.99
N GLY A 212 -9.62 5.94 -27.25
CA GLY A 212 -10.13 6.16 -28.61
C GLY A 212 -9.54 7.40 -29.30
N LEU A 213 -9.11 8.41 -28.53
CA LEU A 213 -8.51 9.64 -29.06
C LEU A 213 -7.01 9.50 -29.35
N CYS A 214 -6.20 9.20 -28.33
CA CYS A 214 -4.72 9.24 -28.45
C CYS A 214 -4.06 7.86 -28.57
N LYS A 215 -4.84 6.78 -28.53
CA LYS A 215 -4.38 5.38 -28.60
C LYS A 215 -3.46 4.91 -27.47
N TYR A 216 -3.27 5.74 -26.43
CA TYR A 216 -2.54 5.34 -25.23
C TYR A 216 -3.21 4.12 -24.56
N ASN A 217 -2.41 3.15 -24.12
CA ASN A 217 -2.92 1.95 -23.46
C ASN A 217 -3.48 2.33 -22.08
N LEU A 218 -4.75 2.00 -21.83
CA LEU A 218 -5.45 2.28 -20.59
C LEU A 218 -5.68 1.02 -19.76
N GLY A 219 -5.50 -0.17 -20.32
CA GLY A 219 -5.95 -1.40 -19.69
C GLY A 219 -5.92 -2.61 -20.60
N ILE A 220 -6.57 -3.67 -20.16
CA ILE A 220 -6.65 -4.95 -20.89
C ILE A 220 -8.10 -5.43 -21.01
N LEU A 221 -8.34 -6.27 -22.01
CA LEU A 221 -9.59 -6.98 -22.19
C LEU A 221 -9.52 -8.27 -21.37
N ASP A 222 -10.28 -8.31 -20.28
CA ASP A 222 -10.34 -9.45 -19.37
C ASP A 222 -11.70 -10.15 -19.53
N ASN A 223 -11.70 -11.33 -20.17
CA ASN A 223 -12.90 -12.16 -20.34
C ASN A 223 -14.12 -11.39 -20.89
N SER A 224 -13.90 -10.61 -21.95
CA SER A 224 -14.90 -9.73 -22.60
C SER A 224 -15.38 -8.54 -21.74
N THR A 225 -14.65 -8.19 -20.69
CA THR A 225 -14.86 -6.98 -19.88
C THR A 225 -13.64 -6.06 -20.03
N LEU A 226 -13.87 -4.75 -20.08
CA LEU A 226 -12.80 -3.77 -20.22
C LEU A 226 -12.24 -3.45 -18.83
N LYS A 227 -11.00 -3.85 -18.57
CA LYS A 227 -10.28 -3.62 -17.31
C LYS A 227 -9.32 -2.46 -17.47
N LEU A 228 -9.73 -1.29 -16.99
CA LEU A 228 -8.97 -0.04 -17.09
C LEU A 228 -8.11 0.17 -15.85
N PHE A 229 -6.80 0.30 -16.00
CA PHE A 229 -5.90 0.51 -14.88
C PHE A 229 -5.97 1.94 -14.35
N LYS A 230 -6.11 2.10 -13.03
CA LYS A 230 -6.24 3.42 -12.38
C LYS A 230 -5.03 4.31 -12.66
N TRP A 231 -3.82 3.73 -12.71
CA TRP A 231 -2.58 4.47 -12.96
C TRP A 231 -2.44 5.02 -14.39
N ASN A 232 -3.27 4.57 -15.32
CA ASN A 232 -3.35 5.12 -16.68
C ASN A 232 -4.47 6.16 -16.84
N LEU A 233 -5.18 6.47 -15.75
CA LEU A 233 -6.29 7.41 -15.71
C LEU A 233 -5.97 8.55 -14.73
N ALA A 234 -6.74 9.63 -14.85
CA ALA A 234 -6.82 10.70 -13.88
C ALA A 234 -8.27 10.94 -13.49
N LEU A 235 -8.51 11.16 -12.20
CA LEU A 235 -9.82 11.51 -11.67
C LEU A 235 -9.97 13.04 -11.67
N LYS A 236 -10.98 13.54 -12.37
CA LYS A 236 -11.31 14.97 -12.47
C LYS A 236 -12.65 15.26 -11.80
N TYR A 237 -12.65 16.20 -10.87
CA TYR A 237 -13.85 16.69 -10.18
C TYR A 237 -13.64 18.14 -9.75
N LYS A 238 -14.64 19.00 -9.95
CA LYS A 238 -14.46 20.46 -9.79
C LYS A 238 -13.23 20.93 -10.61
N GLU A 239 -12.33 21.68 -9.99
CA GLU A 239 -11.02 22.09 -10.53
C GLU A 239 -9.87 21.15 -10.13
N ASN A 240 -10.16 20.03 -9.46
CA ASN A 240 -9.15 19.09 -9.00
C ASN A 240 -8.89 18.00 -10.04
N ILE A 241 -7.61 17.64 -10.18
CA ILE A 241 -7.14 16.48 -10.93
C ILE A 241 -6.30 15.64 -9.99
N GLU A 242 -6.66 14.37 -9.86
CA GLU A 242 -5.97 13.42 -9.01
C GLU A 242 -5.45 12.26 -9.86
N THR A 243 -4.24 11.80 -9.57
CA THR A 243 -3.60 10.64 -10.22
C THR A 243 -3.53 9.45 -9.27
N PHE A 244 -3.28 8.26 -9.81
CA PHE A 244 -3.09 7.04 -9.06
C PHE A 244 -1.66 6.52 -9.30
N PRO A 245 -0.72 6.69 -8.36
CA PRO A 245 0.63 6.14 -8.52
C PRO A 245 0.63 4.62 -8.71
N SER A 246 1.42 4.12 -9.66
CA SER A 246 1.49 2.69 -9.98
C SER A 246 2.02 1.83 -8.83
N TYR A 247 2.90 2.36 -7.96
CA TYR A 247 3.36 1.61 -6.79
C TYR A 247 2.22 1.23 -5.82
N ILE A 248 1.09 1.95 -5.82
CA ILE A 248 -0.09 1.61 -5.00
C ILE A 248 -0.70 0.28 -5.46
N TYR A 249 -0.69 -0.01 -6.76
CA TYR A 249 -1.12 -1.30 -7.27
C TYR A 249 -0.26 -2.43 -6.71
N VAL A 250 1.07 -2.24 -6.69
CA VAL A 250 2.00 -3.24 -6.14
C VAL A 250 1.74 -3.45 -4.65
N TYR A 251 1.49 -2.39 -3.89
CA TYR A 251 1.09 -2.48 -2.50
C TYR A 251 -0.19 -3.33 -2.32
N ASN A 252 -1.25 -3.01 -3.05
CA ASN A 252 -2.53 -3.75 -2.95
C ASN A 252 -2.36 -5.22 -3.34
N LEU A 253 -1.64 -5.48 -4.43
CA LEU A 253 -1.36 -6.84 -4.90
C LEU A 253 -0.62 -7.68 -3.85
N ILE A 254 0.40 -7.11 -3.20
CA ILE A 254 1.16 -7.80 -2.15
C ILE A 254 0.26 -8.08 -0.94
N VAL A 255 -0.56 -7.11 -0.53
CA VAL A 255 -1.53 -7.27 0.57
C VAL A 255 -2.50 -8.40 0.27
N ASP A 256 -3.07 -8.43 -0.92
CA ASP A 256 -4.02 -9.47 -1.33
C ASP A 256 -3.36 -10.85 -1.35
N LYS A 257 -2.13 -10.96 -1.86
CA LYS A 257 -1.35 -12.20 -1.84
C LYS A 257 -1.03 -12.68 -0.42
N ILE A 258 -0.59 -11.78 0.46
CA ILE A 258 -0.38 -12.10 1.89
C ILE A 258 -1.68 -12.62 2.51
N ASN A 259 -2.82 -12.01 2.19
CA ASN A 259 -4.12 -12.43 2.74
C ASN A 259 -4.58 -13.79 2.23
N LEU A 260 -4.20 -14.16 1.00
CA LEU A 260 -4.51 -15.46 0.43
C LEU A 260 -3.61 -16.58 0.98
N SER A 261 -2.29 -16.37 0.96
CA SER A 261 -1.30 -17.45 1.17
C SER A 261 -0.51 -17.34 2.49
N ALA A 262 -0.62 -16.21 3.20
CA ALA A 262 0.23 -15.84 4.33
C ALA A 262 1.75 -15.75 4.01
N ILE A 263 2.14 -15.91 2.74
CA ILE A 263 3.52 -15.77 2.28
C ILE A 263 3.91 -14.29 2.30
N ARG A 264 5.15 -14.01 2.73
CA ARG A 264 5.68 -12.64 2.90
C ARG A 264 6.96 -12.35 2.11
N LYS A 265 7.47 -13.35 1.39
CA LYS A 265 8.66 -13.22 0.54
C LYS A 265 8.19 -13.26 -0.91
N PHE A 266 8.64 -12.29 -1.70
CA PHE A 266 8.23 -12.20 -3.10
C PHE A 266 9.44 -11.96 -4.01
N ASN A 267 9.48 -12.72 -5.09
CA ASN A 267 10.32 -12.43 -6.25
C ASN A 267 9.52 -11.54 -7.20
N VAL A 268 9.88 -10.27 -7.27
CA VAL A 268 9.25 -9.29 -8.15
C VAL A 268 10.09 -9.17 -9.42
N THR A 269 9.46 -9.39 -10.57
CA THR A 269 10.13 -9.32 -11.88
C THR A 269 9.37 -8.41 -12.83
N SER A 270 10.13 -7.73 -13.69
CA SER A 270 9.58 -7.01 -14.83
C SER A 270 9.06 -7.97 -15.90
N GLU A 271 8.05 -7.55 -16.67
CA GLU A 271 7.50 -8.32 -17.81
C GLU A 271 8.56 -8.58 -18.88
N SER A 272 9.44 -7.60 -19.13
CA SER A 272 10.62 -7.77 -20.00
C SER A 272 11.65 -8.77 -19.45
N ARG A 273 11.53 -9.14 -18.17
CA ARG A 273 12.46 -10.02 -17.43
C ARG A 273 13.89 -9.49 -17.43
N GLN A 274 14.06 -8.17 -17.48
CA GLN A 274 15.36 -7.50 -17.41
C GLN A 274 15.68 -7.09 -15.98
N ASP A 275 14.68 -6.62 -15.25
CA ASP A 275 14.80 -6.19 -13.86
C ASP A 275 14.17 -7.17 -12.88
N TYR A 276 14.84 -7.31 -11.73
CA TYR A 276 14.52 -8.25 -10.66
C TYR A 276 14.71 -7.58 -9.29
N MET A 277 13.84 -7.92 -8.35
CA MET A 277 13.93 -7.49 -6.97
C MET A 277 13.33 -8.53 -6.05
N PHE A 278 14.06 -8.85 -4.99
CA PHE A 278 13.50 -9.62 -3.89
C PHE A 278 12.94 -8.67 -2.84
N ILE A 279 11.73 -8.96 -2.36
CA ILE A 279 11.13 -8.23 -1.24
C ILE A 279 10.67 -9.19 -0.14
N TRP A 280 10.86 -8.78 1.10
CA TRP A 280 10.38 -9.46 2.29
C TRP A 280 9.57 -8.48 3.14
N ILE A 281 8.29 -8.80 3.31
CA ILE A 281 7.34 -8.01 4.08
C ILE A 281 7.44 -8.36 5.56
N MET A 282 8.11 -7.51 6.32
CA MET A 282 8.34 -7.72 7.74
C MET A 282 7.08 -7.47 8.55
N ASN A 283 6.48 -6.28 8.36
CA ASN A 283 5.26 -5.87 9.06
C ASN A 283 4.33 -5.13 8.10
N ILE A 284 3.03 -5.16 8.42
CA ILE A 284 1.97 -4.37 7.80
C ILE A 284 1.32 -3.52 8.89
N GLY A 285 0.72 -2.39 8.53
CA GLY A 285 0.05 -1.51 9.48
C GLY A 285 1.03 -0.79 10.42
N VAL A 286 2.21 -0.42 9.92
CA VAL A 286 3.22 0.29 10.70
C VAL A 286 3.10 1.79 10.45
N ASP A 287 3.03 2.57 11.52
CA ASP A 287 3.09 4.03 11.44
C ASP A 287 4.53 4.50 11.66
N VAL A 288 5.04 5.28 10.72
CA VAL A 288 6.41 5.81 10.73
C VAL A 288 6.45 7.29 10.39
N SER A 289 7.42 8.00 10.95
CA SER A 289 7.64 9.42 10.67
C SER A 289 9.13 9.74 10.53
N THR A 290 9.43 10.61 9.56
CA THR A 290 10.75 11.18 9.29
C THR A 290 10.63 12.70 9.18
N GLU A 291 11.75 13.37 8.90
CA GLU A 291 11.77 14.81 8.57
C GLU A 291 10.95 15.13 7.30
N ASN A 292 10.76 14.16 6.41
CA ASN A 292 10.21 14.39 5.07
C ASN A 292 8.78 13.86 4.90
N PHE A 293 8.34 12.94 5.74
CA PHE A 293 7.03 12.32 5.62
C PHE A 293 6.53 11.73 6.95
N VAL A 294 5.22 11.54 7.02
CA VAL A 294 4.56 10.64 7.98
C VAL A 294 3.78 9.63 7.14
N LEU A 295 4.03 8.35 7.35
CA LEU A 295 3.30 7.25 6.73
C LEU A 295 2.52 6.53 7.80
N ASN A 296 1.20 6.50 7.63
CA ASN A 296 0.32 5.73 8.48
C ASN A 296 -0.06 4.44 7.77
N ASN A 297 -0.24 3.37 8.54
CA ASN A 297 -0.64 2.06 8.07
C ASN A 297 0.23 1.55 6.90
N SER A 298 1.55 1.75 7.02
CA SER A 298 2.49 1.37 5.98
C SER A 298 2.94 -0.09 6.10
N MET A 299 3.43 -0.62 4.99
CA MET A 299 4.12 -1.90 4.90
C MET A 299 5.62 -1.68 5.04
N LYS A 300 6.25 -2.38 5.99
CA LYS A 300 7.71 -2.40 6.17
C LYS A 300 8.32 -3.44 5.23
N VAL A 301 9.09 -2.97 4.26
CA VAL A 301 9.65 -3.78 3.17
C VAL A 301 11.16 -3.86 3.32
N PHE A 302 11.68 -5.08 3.39
CA PHE A 302 13.10 -5.35 3.22
C PHE A 302 13.33 -5.78 1.77
N TYR A 303 14.24 -5.13 1.06
CA TYR A 303 14.43 -5.39 -0.36
C TYR A 303 15.89 -5.31 -0.80
N TYR A 304 16.22 -6.01 -1.86
CA TYR A 304 17.48 -5.82 -2.57
C TYR A 304 17.31 -6.16 -4.05
N HIS A 305 18.18 -5.58 -4.87
CA HIS A 305 18.29 -5.91 -6.29
C HIS A 305 19.33 -7.02 -6.43
N ASP A 306 18.90 -8.22 -6.81
CA ASP A 306 19.81 -9.31 -7.19
C ASP A 306 19.19 -10.12 -8.32
N ASP A 307 20.08 -10.69 -9.13
CA ASP A 307 19.76 -11.66 -10.16
C ASP A 307 19.51 -12.99 -9.41
N ILE A 308 18.31 -13.57 -9.52
CA ILE A 308 17.77 -14.67 -8.66
C ILE A 308 18.49 -16.02 -8.91
N ARG A 309 19.81 -16.04 -9.05
CA ARG A 309 20.58 -17.29 -9.21
C ARG A 309 20.74 -18.04 -7.88
N GLY A 310 20.44 -17.41 -6.74
CA GLY A 310 20.70 -17.97 -5.41
C GLY A 310 19.49 -18.22 -4.50
N ILE A 311 18.28 -17.78 -4.86
CA ILE A 311 17.07 -18.14 -4.13
C ILE A 311 16.36 -19.24 -4.93
N SER A 312 16.21 -20.41 -4.34
CA SER A 312 15.54 -21.55 -4.98
C SER A 312 14.14 -21.13 -5.46
N LYS A 313 13.87 -21.29 -6.75
CA LYS A 313 12.52 -21.15 -7.31
C LYS A 313 11.54 -22.19 -6.74
N ASP A 314 12.06 -23.21 -6.07
CA ASP A 314 11.32 -24.30 -5.45
C ASP A 314 11.08 -24.07 -3.94
N ASP A 315 11.44 -22.90 -3.39
CA ASP A 315 11.05 -22.54 -2.02
C ASP A 315 9.58 -22.13 -1.99
N GLU A 316 8.72 -23.03 -1.49
CA GLU A 316 7.28 -22.80 -1.29
C GLU A 316 6.97 -21.61 -0.37
N SER A 317 7.97 -21.09 0.36
CA SER A 317 7.84 -19.87 1.17
C SER A 317 8.01 -18.57 0.39
N ILE A 318 8.17 -18.63 -0.94
CA ILE A 318 8.42 -17.49 -1.82
C ILE A 318 7.45 -17.48 -3.00
N GLU A 319 6.75 -16.37 -3.17
CA GLU A 319 5.79 -16.19 -4.27
C GLU A 319 6.37 -15.32 -5.39
N SER A 320 6.00 -15.57 -6.64
CA SER A 320 6.46 -14.78 -7.79
C SER A 320 5.41 -13.75 -8.21
N VAL A 321 5.87 -12.52 -8.49
CA VAL A 321 5.05 -11.40 -8.94
C VAL A 321 5.67 -10.81 -10.20
N VAL A 322 4.91 -10.77 -11.30
CA VAL A 322 5.33 -10.15 -12.56
C VAL A 322 4.62 -8.80 -12.73
N LEU A 323 5.36 -7.75 -13.04
CA LEU A 323 4.86 -6.37 -13.17
C LEU A 323 5.23 -5.79 -14.53
N GLN A 324 4.36 -4.93 -15.08
CA GLN A 324 4.70 -4.06 -16.21
C GLN A 324 5.97 -3.25 -15.90
N ASP A 325 6.83 -3.05 -16.91
CA ASP A 325 8.14 -2.42 -16.72
C ASP A 325 8.04 -1.03 -16.05
N ASP A 326 7.07 -0.19 -16.46
CA ASP A 326 6.86 1.13 -15.86
C ASP A 326 6.43 1.05 -14.38
N VAL A 327 5.59 0.06 -14.05
CA VAL A 327 5.11 -0.18 -12.68
C VAL A 327 6.24 -0.67 -11.78
N PHE A 328 7.07 -1.60 -12.27
CA PHE A 328 8.26 -2.08 -11.57
C PHE A 328 9.21 -0.92 -11.27
N ASN A 329 9.47 -0.09 -12.28
CA ASN A 329 10.36 1.06 -12.16
C ASN A 329 9.85 2.10 -11.15
N ASP A 330 8.55 2.42 -11.17
CA ASP A 330 7.94 3.33 -10.20
C ASP A 330 8.02 2.77 -8.76
N PHE A 331 7.73 1.47 -8.59
CA PHE A 331 7.81 0.80 -7.30
C PHE A 331 9.25 0.79 -6.73
N SER A 332 10.23 0.43 -7.55
CA SER A 332 11.66 0.45 -7.20
C SER A 332 12.15 1.85 -6.82
N LYS A 333 11.75 2.87 -7.61
CA LYS A 333 12.05 4.29 -7.32
C LYS A 333 11.43 4.73 -6.00
N GLN A 334 10.18 4.34 -5.72
CA GLN A 334 9.51 4.69 -4.48
C GLN A 334 10.19 4.04 -3.27
N LEU A 335 10.56 2.77 -3.34
CA LEU A 335 11.32 2.09 -2.29
C LEU A 335 12.64 2.82 -1.98
N SER A 336 13.40 3.12 -3.03
CA SER A 336 14.69 3.81 -2.92
C SER A 336 14.56 5.23 -2.39
N LYS A 337 13.53 5.96 -2.84
CA LYS A 337 13.22 7.31 -2.33
C LYS A 337 12.97 7.30 -0.83
N ILE A 338 12.13 6.38 -0.34
CA ILE A 338 11.82 6.28 1.09
C ILE A 338 13.06 5.82 1.89
N ASN A 339 13.82 4.85 1.39
CA ASN A 339 15.08 4.42 2.02
C ASN A 339 16.06 5.58 2.23
N ASN A 340 16.18 6.49 1.26
CA ASN A 340 17.08 7.65 1.35
C ASN A 340 16.72 8.65 2.45
N PHE A 341 15.46 8.67 2.91
CA PHE A 341 14.98 9.54 3.99
C PHE A 341 15.03 8.90 5.38
N ILE A 342 15.54 7.68 5.49
CA ILE A 342 15.73 6.96 6.77
C ILE A 342 17.19 7.15 7.21
N PRO A 343 17.49 7.33 8.52
CA PRO A 343 18.84 7.37 9.06
C PRO A 343 19.69 6.16 8.68
N ASN A 344 21.00 6.35 8.53
CA ASN A 344 21.93 5.31 8.06
C ASN A 344 21.87 4.02 8.89
N LEU A 345 21.68 4.14 10.21
CA LEU A 345 21.52 3.01 11.13
C LEU A 345 20.34 2.08 10.78
N LYS A 346 19.32 2.61 10.10
CA LYS A 346 18.09 1.89 9.76
C LYS A 346 17.91 1.69 8.26
N LYS A 347 18.81 2.21 7.41
CA LYS A 347 18.74 2.02 5.95
C LYS A 347 18.89 0.57 5.53
N THR A 348 19.66 -0.22 6.28
CA THR A 348 19.91 -1.61 5.95
C THR A 348 19.66 -2.55 7.12
N MET A 349 19.40 -3.81 6.80
CA MET A 349 19.29 -4.90 7.75
C MET A 349 20.02 -6.12 7.20
N THR A 350 20.89 -6.71 8.02
CA THR A 350 21.59 -7.94 7.67
C THR A 350 20.80 -9.13 8.18
N LEU A 351 20.35 -10.01 7.28
CA LEU A 351 19.60 -11.22 7.61
C LEU A 351 20.21 -12.43 6.92
N LYS A 352 19.98 -13.61 7.50
CA LYS A 352 20.39 -14.90 6.92
C LYS A 352 19.23 -15.49 6.12
N LEU A 353 19.46 -15.82 4.85
CA LEU A 353 18.53 -16.50 3.95
C LEU A 353 19.23 -17.73 3.38
N ASP A 354 18.68 -18.93 3.61
CA ASP A 354 19.20 -20.22 3.12
C ASP A 354 20.72 -20.38 3.27
N GLU A 355 21.20 -20.04 4.46
CA GLU A 355 22.61 -20.07 4.87
C GLU A 355 23.50 -18.91 4.43
N GLU A 356 23.05 -18.08 3.49
CA GLU A 356 23.76 -16.87 3.07
C GLU A 356 23.35 -15.65 3.91
N VAL A 357 24.34 -14.84 4.28
CA VAL A 357 24.09 -13.53 4.88
C VAL A 357 23.85 -12.52 3.76
N LYS A 358 22.66 -11.92 3.72
CA LYS A 358 22.29 -10.88 2.77
C LYS A 358 22.01 -9.57 3.48
N ILE A 359 22.33 -8.47 2.80
CA ILE A 359 22.08 -7.10 3.28
C ILE A 359 20.86 -6.58 2.52
N PHE A 360 19.79 -6.33 3.25
CA PHE A 360 18.56 -5.77 2.73
C PHE A 360 18.52 -4.28 2.96
N ASN A 361 18.06 -3.52 1.97
CA ASN A 361 17.60 -2.16 2.18
C ASN A 361 16.24 -2.18 2.89
N VAL A 362 15.99 -1.21 3.76
CA VAL A 362 14.74 -1.07 4.51
C VAL A 362 13.93 0.08 3.93
N SER A 363 12.65 -0.14 3.66
CA SER A 363 11.75 0.90 3.17
C SER A 363 10.33 0.70 3.69
N PHE A 364 9.47 1.67 3.40
CA PHE A 364 8.07 1.69 3.81
C PHE A 364 7.19 2.14 2.65
N ILE A 365 6.04 1.49 2.47
CA ILE A 365 5.08 1.81 1.41
C ILE A 365 3.68 1.90 1.99
N THR A 366 2.90 2.89 1.59
CA THR A 366 1.47 3.00 1.89
C THR A 366 0.64 2.85 0.61
N GLY A 367 -0.59 2.35 0.75
CA GLY A 367 -1.57 2.21 -0.33
C GLY A 367 -2.46 3.43 -0.54
N PHE A 368 -2.52 4.36 0.41
CA PHE A 368 -3.27 5.62 0.30
C PHE A 368 -2.83 6.61 1.37
#